data_AF-A0A2U3L6R0-F1
#
_entry.id   AF-A0A2U3L6R0-F1
#
_cell.length_a   1.000
_cell.length_b   1.000
_cell.length_c   1.000
_cell.angle_alpha   90.00
_cell.angle_beta   90.00
_cell.angle_gamma   90.00
#
_symmetry.space_group_name_H-M   'P 1'
#
loop_
_entity.id
_entity.type
_entity.pdbx_description
1 polymer ?
#
loop_
_entity_poly.entity_id
_entity_poly.type
_entity_poly.pdbx_seq_one_letter_code
_entity_poly.pdbx_strand_id
1 'polypeptide(L)'
;MASEQLQSFRAFIQAAEEGAAIPPVDEHDLKCLHELCVERAKRYCGKDGVVTLDAMARACSPSANLPAVWLRHSQLRALYRQGLLAEWQNGTALDDAVFQLAATIPMNGTDLAPEAFLQHLRSASPVR
;
A
#
# COMPACT_ATOMS: atom_id res chain seq x y z
N MET A 1 -14.97 20.87 3.62
CA MET A 1 -14.82 19.50 4.17
C MET A 1 -14.42 18.47 3.11
N ALA A 2 -15.33 17.86 2.33
CA ALA A 2 -14.95 16.80 1.36
C ALA A 2 -14.04 17.31 0.21
N SER A 3 -14.21 18.55 -0.22
CA SER A 3 -13.39 19.19 -1.26
C SER A 3 -11.95 19.45 -0.80
N GLU A 4 -11.76 19.87 0.46
CA GLU A 4 -10.43 20.21 1.01
C GLU A 4 -9.59 18.96 1.26
N GLN A 5 -10.20 17.88 1.76
CA GLN A 5 -9.50 16.60 1.93
C GLN A 5 -9.04 16.03 0.59
N LEU A 6 -9.88 16.11 -0.45
CA LEU A 6 -9.51 15.69 -1.80
C LEU A 6 -8.40 16.57 -2.39
N GLN A 7 -8.44 17.88 -2.14
CA GLN A 7 -7.38 18.81 -2.58
C GLN A 7 -6.05 18.51 -1.86
N SER A 8 -6.08 18.33 -0.54
CA SER A 8 -4.90 17.95 0.25
C SER A 8 -4.31 16.61 -0.21
N PHE A 9 -5.18 15.63 -0.48
CA PHE A 9 -4.75 14.35 -1.03
C PHE A 9 -4.02 14.54 -2.37
N ARG A 10 -4.62 15.27 -3.31
CA ARG A 10 -4.01 15.53 -4.63
C ARG A 10 -2.70 16.30 -4.54
N ALA A 11 -2.63 17.32 -3.68
CA ALA A 11 -1.42 18.10 -3.46
C ALA A 11 -0.27 17.22 -2.92
N PHE A 12 -0.58 16.27 -2.03
CA PHE A 12 0.41 15.31 -1.56
C PHE A 12 0.93 14.42 -2.70
N ILE A 13 0.02 13.87 -3.52
CA ILE A 13 0.42 13.03 -4.67
C ILE A 13 1.32 13.81 -5.62
N GLN A 14 0.93 15.03 -6.00
CA GLN A 14 1.71 15.90 -6.87
C GLN A 14 3.12 16.15 -6.31
N ALA A 15 3.23 16.48 -5.02
CA ALA A 15 4.52 16.69 -4.39
C ALA A 15 5.39 15.42 -4.42
N ALA A 16 4.80 14.25 -4.19
CA ALA A 16 5.52 12.97 -4.26
C ALA A 16 6.01 12.66 -5.69
N GLU A 17 5.20 12.94 -6.71
CA GLU A 17 5.57 12.84 -8.12
C GLU A 17 6.70 13.81 -8.51
N GLU A 18 6.76 14.97 -7.85
CA GLU A 18 7.85 15.96 -7.97
C GLU A 18 9.10 15.60 -7.15
N GLY A 19 9.10 14.45 -6.48
CA GLY A 19 10.24 13.91 -5.75
C GLY A 19 10.24 14.17 -4.25
N ALA A 20 9.15 14.69 -3.68
CA ALA A 20 9.01 14.75 -2.23
C ALA A 20 9.01 13.35 -1.61
N ALA A 21 9.66 13.21 -0.45
CA ALA A 21 9.76 11.94 0.24
C ALA A 21 8.38 11.48 0.75
N ILE A 22 8.04 10.21 0.51
CA ILE A 22 6.86 9.57 1.09
C ILE A 22 7.24 9.05 2.49
N PRO A 23 6.59 9.55 3.56
CA PRO A 23 6.92 9.16 4.92
C PRO A 23 6.59 7.68 5.16
N PRO A 24 7.22 7.06 6.18
CA PRO A 24 6.73 5.80 6.71
C PRO A 24 5.27 5.91 7.15
N VAL A 25 4.57 4.78 7.14
CA VAL A 25 3.18 4.67 7.59
C VAL A 25 3.07 3.55 8.61
N ASP A 26 1.90 3.39 9.22
CA ASP A 26 1.61 2.23 10.05
C ASP A 26 1.34 1.01 9.15
N GLU A 27 1.96 -0.15 9.45
CA GLU A 27 1.73 -1.37 8.70
C GLU A 27 0.29 -1.87 8.80
N HIS A 28 -0.40 -1.58 9.91
CA HIS A 28 -1.79 -1.92 10.11
C HIS A 28 -2.67 -1.20 9.08
N ASP A 29 -2.40 0.07 8.80
CA ASP A 29 -3.16 0.85 7.81
C ASP A 29 -2.99 0.28 6.39
N LEU A 30 -1.78 -0.20 6.05
CA LEU A 30 -1.52 -0.90 4.78
C LEU A 30 -2.28 -2.22 4.69
N LYS A 31 -2.29 -3.00 5.77
CA LYS A 31 -3.01 -4.27 5.85
C LYS A 31 -4.52 -4.07 5.70
N CYS A 32 -5.09 -3.11 6.42
CA CYS A 32 -6.51 -2.75 6.33
C CYS A 32 -6.90 -2.30 4.91
N LEU A 33 -6.05 -1.52 4.24
CA LEU A 33 -6.30 -1.10 2.85
C LEU A 33 -6.20 -2.28 1.87
N HIS A 34 -5.26 -3.20 2.07
CA HIS A 34 -5.13 -4.41 1.26
C HIS A 34 -6.36 -5.31 1.40
N GLU A 35 -6.80 -5.56 2.64
CA GLU A 35 -8.01 -6.34 2.92
C GLU A 35 -9.25 -5.69 2.29
N LEU A 36 -9.40 -4.36 2.40
CA LEU A 36 -10.47 -3.62 1.73
C LEU A 36 -10.44 -3.82 0.20
N CYS A 37 -9.25 -3.81 -0.41
CA CYS A 37 -9.08 -4.05 -1.84
C CYS A 37 -9.43 -5.49 -2.23
N VAL A 38 -8.99 -6.48 -1.44
CA VAL A 38 -9.27 -7.90 -1.65
C VAL A 38 -10.77 -8.18 -1.56
N GLU A 39 -11.45 -7.69 -0.53
CA GLU A 39 -12.90 -7.87 -0.35
C GLU A 39 -13.70 -7.23 -1.49
N ARG A 40 -13.28 -6.06 -1.96
CA ARG A 40 -13.87 -5.44 -3.15
C ARG A 40 -13.62 -6.26 -4.40
N ALA A 41 -12.41 -6.77 -4.62
CA ALA A 41 -12.11 -7.61 -5.78
C ALA A 41 -12.96 -8.88 -5.79
N LYS A 42 -13.17 -9.52 -4.63
CA LYS A 42 -14.10 -10.66 -4.49
C LYS A 42 -15.53 -10.28 -4.89
N ARG A 43 -16.02 -9.12 -4.42
CA ARG A 43 -17.38 -8.63 -4.71
C ARG A 43 -17.59 -8.24 -6.18
N TYR A 44 -16.55 -7.81 -6.88
CA TYR A 44 -16.62 -7.32 -8.26
C TYR A 44 -15.91 -8.24 -9.28
N CYS A 45 -15.86 -9.55 -9.02
CA CYS A 45 -15.33 -10.59 -9.92
C CYS A 45 -13.91 -10.28 -10.44
N GLY A 46 -13.00 -9.88 -9.54
CA GLY A 46 -11.60 -9.60 -9.87
C GLY A 46 -11.35 -8.21 -10.45
N LYS A 47 -12.39 -7.38 -10.64
CA LYS A 47 -12.18 -5.96 -10.93
C LYS A 47 -11.75 -5.25 -9.65
N ASP A 48 -10.69 -4.48 -9.77
CA ASP A 48 -10.28 -3.56 -8.73
C ASP A 48 -11.32 -2.45 -8.62
N GLY A 49 -12.35 -2.66 -7.79
CA GLY A 49 -13.36 -1.63 -7.55
C GLY A 49 -12.69 -0.34 -7.08
N VAL A 50 -13.24 0.82 -7.47
CA VAL A 50 -12.71 2.14 -7.10
C VAL A 50 -12.79 2.34 -5.59
N VAL A 51 -11.64 2.28 -4.90
CA VAL A 51 -11.57 2.60 -3.46
C VAL A 51 -11.70 4.12 -3.31
N THR A 52 -12.77 4.55 -2.64
CA THR A 52 -13.01 5.98 -2.37
C THR A 52 -12.18 6.44 -1.18
N LEU A 53 -11.88 7.73 -1.11
CA LEU A 53 -11.17 8.32 0.03
C LEU A 53 -11.90 8.04 1.36
N ASP A 54 -13.23 8.15 1.37
CA ASP A 54 -14.03 7.80 2.55
C ASP A 54 -13.93 6.33 2.95
N ALA A 55 -13.77 5.42 1.98
CA ALA A 55 -13.57 4.01 2.30
C ALA A 55 -12.19 3.75 2.90
N MET A 56 -11.16 4.45 2.42
CA MET A 56 -9.83 4.43 3.03
C MET A 56 -9.86 4.99 4.45
N ALA A 57 -10.47 6.16 4.63
CA ALA A 57 -10.57 6.82 5.93
C ALA A 57 -11.31 5.99 6.99
N ARG A 58 -12.22 5.11 6.58
CA ARG A 58 -12.90 4.15 7.48
C ARG A 58 -12.09 2.90 7.78
N ALA A 59 -11.19 2.50 6.87
CA ALA A 59 -10.38 1.29 7.02
C ALA A 59 -9.09 1.57 7.80
N CYS A 60 -8.48 2.73 7.58
CA CYS A 60 -7.26 3.14 8.25
C CYS A 60 -7.55 3.85 9.59
N SER A 61 -6.50 3.98 10.39
CA SER A 61 -6.48 4.71 11.65
C SER A 61 -6.91 6.17 11.47
N PRO A 62 -7.56 6.81 12.47
CA PRO A 62 -8.03 8.19 12.36
C PRO A 62 -6.94 9.23 12.04
N SER A 63 -5.70 8.96 12.44
CA SER A 63 -4.52 9.81 12.19
C SER A 63 -3.70 9.38 10.97
N ALA A 64 -4.17 8.40 10.20
CA ALA A 64 -3.41 7.87 9.07
C ALA A 64 -3.16 8.93 8.00
N ASN A 65 -1.93 8.99 7.49
CA ASN A 65 -1.61 9.74 6.28
C ASN A 65 -2.13 8.97 5.05
N LEU A 66 -3.41 9.13 4.73
CA LEU A 66 -4.08 8.37 3.67
C LEU A 66 -3.37 8.45 2.30
N PRO A 67 -2.87 9.61 1.82
CA PRO A 67 -2.07 9.67 0.60
C PRO A 67 -0.82 8.78 0.63
N ALA A 68 -0.06 8.81 1.73
CA ALA A 68 1.16 8.01 1.87
C ALA A 68 0.83 6.50 1.93
N VAL A 69 -0.22 6.12 2.67
CA VAL A 69 -0.73 4.74 2.73
C VAL A 69 -1.14 4.27 1.34
N TRP A 70 -1.86 5.11 0.58
CA TRP A 70 -2.29 4.79 -0.78
C TRP A 70 -1.13 4.57 -1.74
N LEU A 71 -0.10 5.42 -1.71
CA LEU A 71 1.07 5.32 -2.59
C LEU A 71 1.87 4.05 -2.29
N ARG A 72 2.20 3.81 -1.02
CA ARG A 72 2.90 2.58 -0.58
C ARG A 72 2.13 1.33 -0.96
N HIS A 73 0.81 1.31 -0.71
CA HIS A 73 -0.04 0.19 -1.07
C HIS A 73 -0.14 0.00 -2.60
N SER A 74 -0.14 1.08 -3.39
CA SER A 74 -0.18 0.98 -4.86
C SER A 74 1.05 0.28 -5.41
N GLN A 75 2.23 0.61 -4.89
CA GLN A 75 3.47 -0.11 -5.24
C GLN A 75 3.42 -1.58 -4.79
N LEU A 76 2.99 -1.84 -3.55
CA LEU A 76 2.84 -3.20 -3.04
C LEU A 76 1.90 -4.04 -3.91
N ARG A 77 0.78 -3.45 -4.33
CA ARG A 77 -0.20 -4.09 -5.20
C ARG A 77 0.34 -4.37 -6.60
N ALA A 78 1.21 -3.50 -7.12
CA ALA A 78 1.90 -3.77 -8.38
C ALA A 78 2.77 -5.03 -8.28
N LEU A 79 3.56 -5.16 -7.21
CA LEU A 79 4.38 -6.37 -6.95
C LEU A 79 3.51 -7.62 -6.80
N TYR A 80 2.41 -7.52 -6.05
CA TYR A 80 1.44 -8.60 -5.89
C TYR A 80 0.90 -9.10 -7.24
N ARG A 81 0.45 -8.17 -8.10
CA ARG A 81 -0.11 -8.51 -9.43
C ARG A 81 0.91 -9.08 -10.40
N GLN A 82 2.17 -8.69 -10.27
CA GLN A 82 3.28 -9.26 -11.05
C GLN A 82 3.69 -10.65 -10.57
N GLY A 83 3.10 -11.16 -9.46
CA GLY A 83 3.43 -12.45 -8.89
C GLY A 83 4.74 -12.46 -8.08
N LEU A 84 5.37 -11.30 -7.89
CA LEU A 84 6.67 -11.18 -7.21
C LEU A 84 6.60 -11.49 -5.71
N LEU A 85 5.38 -11.47 -5.14
CA LEU A 85 5.14 -11.77 -3.73
C LEU A 85 4.60 -13.19 -3.50
N ALA A 86 4.61 -14.07 -4.51
CA ALA A 86 4.02 -15.41 -4.43
C ALA A 86 4.57 -16.24 -3.25
N GLU A 87 5.85 -16.08 -2.90
CA GLU A 87 6.51 -16.75 -1.77
C GLU A 87 5.93 -16.37 -0.39
N TRP A 88 5.32 -15.17 -0.28
CA TRP A 88 4.72 -14.64 0.95
C TRP A 88 3.19 -14.53 0.85
N GLN A 89 2.59 -15.25 -0.10
CA GLN A 89 1.14 -15.29 -0.32
C GLN A 89 0.54 -16.59 0.21
N ASN A 90 -0.57 -16.47 0.94
CA ASN A 90 -1.45 -17.58 1.27
C ASN A 90 -2.85 -17.29 0.71
N GLY A 91 -3.10 -17.76 -0.51
CA GLY A 91 -4.30 -17.43 -1.26
C GLY A 91 -4.34 -15.94 -1.60
N THR A 92 -5.24 -15.19 -0.94
CA THR A 92 -5.37 -13.72 -1.13
C THR A 92 -4.73 -12.90 0.01
N ALA A 93 -4.25 -13.59 1.06
CA ALA A 93 -3.55 -12.97 2.17
C ALA A 93 -2.05 -12.85 1.85
N LEU A 94 -1.44 -11.80 2.38
CA LEU A 94 0.01 -11.60 2.41
C LEU A 94 0.51 -11.75 3.84
N ASP A 95 1.72 -12.26 4.00
CA ASP A 95 2.38 -12.33 5.30
C ASP A 95 2.59 -10.94 5.92
N ASP A 96 2.54 -10.86 7.26
CA ASP A 96 2.68 -9.60 8.00
C ASP A 96 4.04 -8.91 7.73
N ALA A 97 5.09 -9.68 7.47
CA ALA A 97 6.42 -9.16 7.14
C ALA A 97 6.41 -8.28 5.87
N VAL A 98 5.52 -8.57 4.92
CA VAL A 98 5.35 -7.77 3.70
C VAL A 98 4.86 -6.37 4.03
N PHE A 99 3.86 -6.26 4.90
CA PHE A 99 3.30 -4.98 5.33
C PHE A 99 4.27 -4.19 6.21
N GLN A 100 4.94 -4.86 7.16
CA GLN A 100 5.95 -4.24 8.03
C GLN A 100 7.10 -3.60 7.23
N LEU A 101 7.61 -4.31 6.22
CA LEU A 101 8.65 -3.75 5.36
C LEU A 101 8.10 -2.65 4.45
N ALA A 102 6.94 -2.85 3.81
CA ALA A 102 6.35 -1.87 2.90
C ALA A 102 6.00 -0.54 3.61
N ALA A 103 5.69 -0.61 4.90
CA ALA A 103 5.41 0.54 5.75
C ALA A 103 6.61 1.47 5.93
N THR A 104 7.82 0.92 5.94
CA THR A 104 9.02 1.63 6.42
C THR A 104 10.16 1.71 5.40
N ILE A 105 10.17 0.84 4.39
CA ILE A 105 11.23 0.85 3.39
C ILE A 105 11.31 2.23 2.71
N PRO A 106 12.52 2.78 2.52
CA PRO A 106 12.70 4.01 1.77
C PRO A 106 12.13 3.89 0.35
N MET A 107 11.48 4.96 -0.10
CA MET A 107 10.98 5.09 -1.48
C MET A 107 11.72 6.22 -2.17
N ASN A 108 11.93 6.08 -3.48
CA ASN A 108 12.48 7.15 -4.32
C ASN A 108 11.35 7.80 -5.10
N GLY A 109 10.91 8.99 -4.65
CA GLY A 109 9.63 9.54 -5.10
C GLY A 109 8.49 8.56 -4.79
N THR A 110 7.68 8.22 -5.79
CA THR A 110 6.59 7.24 -5.70
C THR A 110 7.04 5.79 -5.83
N ASP A 111 8.30 5.53 -6.16
CA ASP A 111 8.77 4.20 -6.49
C ASP A 111 9.36 3.48 -5.27
N LEU A 112 8.84 2.28 -5.04
CA LEU A 112 9.44 1.28 -4.18
C LEU A 112 10.30 0.38 -5.05
N ALA A 113 11.61 0.36 -4.80
CA ALA A 113 12.58 -0.43 -5.56
C ALA A 113 12.33 -1.95 -5.39
N PRO A 114 11.79 -2.66 -6.40
CA PRO A 114 11.31 -4.04 -6.25
C PRO A 114 12.40 -5.02 -5.80
N GLU A 115 13.59 -4.94 -6.39
CA GLU A 115 14.70 -5.86 -6.12
C GLU A 115 15.19 -5.69 -4.68
N ALA A 116 15.36 -4.44 -4.25
CA ALA A 116 15.76 -4.13 -2.88
C ALA A 116 14.70 -4.62 -1.89
N PHE A 117 13.42 -4.38 -2.17
CA PHE A 117 12.32 -4.83 -1.31
C PHE A 117 12.30 -6.34 -1.15
N LEU A 118 12.37 -7.09 -2.25
CA LEU A 118 12.37 -8.56 -2.22
C LEU A 118 13.60 -9.13 -1.51
N GLN A 119 14.78 -8.51 -1.69
CA GLN A 119 16.00 -8.91 -0.99
C GLN A 119 15.86 -8.72 0.53
N HIS A 120 15.29 -7.61 0.98
CA HIS A 120 15.04 -7.37 2.40
C HIS A 120 14.01 -8.35 2.96
N LEU A 121 12.91 -8.64 2.24
CA LEU A 121 11.92 -9.63 2.69
C LEU A 121 12.52 -11.01 2.91
N ARG A 122 13.33 -11.50 1.96
CA ARG A 122 13.99 -12.81 2.09
C ARG A 122 14.95 -12.88 3.27
N SER A 123 15.57 -11.74 3.61
CA SER A 123 16.49 -11.64 4.74
C SER A 123 15.76 -11.57 6.08
N ALA A 124 14.59 -10.92 6.12
CA ALA A 124 13.80 -10.69 7.33
C ALA A 124 12.85 -11.85 7.66
N SER A 125 12.40 -12.59 6.65
CA SER A 125 11.54 -13.76 6.78
C SER A 125 12.04 -14.85 5.83
N PRO A 126 12.81 -15.84 6.32
CA PRO A 126 13.25 -16.93 5.47
C PRO A 126 12.02 -17.65 4.91
N VAL A 127 11.99 -17.79 3.59
CA VAL A 127 10.91 -18.46 2.85
C VAL A 127 10.69 -19.86 3.43
N ARG A 128 9.44 -20.20 3.72
CA ARG A 128 9.05 -21.51 4.27
C ARG A 128 9.10 -22.62 3.22
#